data_AF-A0A6J0PE24-F1
#
_entry.id   AF-A0A6J0PE24-F1
#
_cell.length_a   1.000
_cell.length_b   1.000
_cell.length_c   1.000
_cell.angle_alpha   90.00
_cell.angle_beta   90.00
_cell.angle_gamma   90.00
#
_symmetry.space_group_name_H-M   'P 1'
#
loop_
_entity.id
_entity.type
_entity.pdbx_description
1 polymer ?
#
loop_
_entity_poly.entity_id
_entity_poly.type
_entity_poly.pdbx_seq_one_letter_code
_entity_poly.pdbx_strand_id
1 'polypeptide(L)'
;MRHQYLNVKHKLLHLPPSSSSGPAAGFDWDQGVHLWPNFLLYKEVFGDHDLEPPKNSSAVSSDDDEEEELEEPELAAEDEEREDEERIPSACEREDFKGFEDAGENPEQEDEEVGIGLGLGQQRCRGGGGGRLGVIGSRVVGLAEISMRREERRREREAAREAEDWERRRRRRRRREMQQRREADAAAEEEEERRRERRWRRRMEERREEEEMEWRERLLGMQMEHEKQVMQMHADACQAQMQMIGILIRLVCQFLGAGAGGSDGGLGGMPHPVMQQQQQQQQQSPESLVGDNGKNGDHSSGHYL
;
A
#
# COMPACT_ATOMS: atom_id res chain seq x y z
N MET A 1 -16.49 8.05 5.93
CA MET A 1 -17.89 8.02 6.44
C MET A 1 -18.02 8.53 7.87
N ARG A 2 -17.23 8.08 8.86
CA ARG A 2 -17.28 8.59 10.25
C ARG A 2 -17.13 10.12 10.35
N HIS A 3 -16.21 10.74 9.60
CA HIS A 3 -16.06 12.20 9.58
C HIS A 3 -17.30 12.93 9.02
N GLN A 4 -17.95 12.40 7.98
CA GLN A 4 -19.19 12.99 7.46
C GLN A 4 -20.33 12.91 8.48
N TYR A 5 -20.46 11.77 9.18
CA TYR A 5 -21.37 11.60 10.30
C TYR A 5 -21.13 12.64 11.41
N LEU A 6 -19.87 12.83 11.81
CA LEU A 6 -19.51 13.83 12.81
C LEU A 6 -19.79 15.26 12.33
N ASN A 7 -19.54 15.59 11.06
CA ASN A 7 -19.85 16.92 10.52
C ASN A 7 -21.36 17.20 10.52
N VAL A 8 -22.19 16.22 10.16
CA VAL A 8 -23.65 16.34 10.27
C VAL A 8 -24.06 16.47 11.74
N LYS A 9 -23.41 15.72 12.64
CA LYS A 9 -23.63 15.80 14.08
C LYS A 9 -23.28 17.18 14.66
N HIS A 10 -22.17 17.78 14.25
CA HIS A 10 -21.80 19.15 14.62
C HIS A 10 -22.78 20.20 14.08
N LYS A 11 -23.25 20.05 12.83
CA LYS A 11 -24.26 20.95 12.28
C LYS A 11 -25.56 20.93 13.08
N LEU A 12 -25.97 19.76 13.56
CA LEU A 12 -27.15 19.59 14.41
C LEU A 12 -26.98 20.23 15.79
N LEU A 13 -25.76 20.24 16.33
CA LEU A 13 -25.44 20.94 17.59
C LEU A 13 -25.53 22.47 17.46
N HIS A 14 -25.31 23.02 16.27
CA HIS A 14 -25.31 24.47 16.02
C HIS A 14 -26.70 25.00 15.61
N LEU A 15 -27.68 24.13 15.42
CA LEU A 15 -29.04 24.55 15.11
C LEU A 15 -29.77 24.95 16.41
N PRO A 16 -30.54 26.04 16.39
CA PRO A 16 -31.32 26.45 17.55
C PRO A 16 -32.28 25.32 17.92
N PRO A 17 -32.44 25.00 19.22
CA PRO A 17 -33.32 23.91 19.64
C PRO A 17 -34.73 24.18 19.11
N SER A 18 -35.27 23.25 18.33
CA SER A 18 -36.67 23.29 17.94
C SER A 18 -37.51 23.38 19.20
N SER A 19 -38.40 24.38 19.23
CA SER A 19 -39.23 24.83 20.36
C SER A 19 -40.16 23.77 20.99
N SER A 20 -39.98 22.49 20.71
CA SER A 20 -40.87 21.38 21.04
C SER A 20 -40.29 20.34 22.01
N SER A 21 -39.01 20.40 22.40
CA SER A 21 -38.43 19.51 23.42
C SER A 21 -37.99 20.29 24.67
N GLY A 22 -38.34 19.75 25.84
CA GLY A 22 -38.20 20.41 27.15
C GLY A 22 -36.75 20.65 27.60
N PRO A 23 -36.53 21.05 28.86
CA PRO A 23 -35.33 21.75 29.35
C PRO A 23 -34.06 20.88 29.50
N ALA A 24 -34.00 19.74 28.82
CA ALA A 24 -32.75 19.01 28.63
C ALA A 24 -32.35 19.22 27.17
N ALA A 25 -31.21 19.87 26.93
CA ALA A 25 -30.62 20.11 25.62
C ALA A 25 -30.30 18.78 24.90
N GLY A 26 -31.36 18.10 24.45
CA GLY A 26 -31.32 16.83 23.76
C GLY A 26 -31.19 17.08 22.27
N PHE A 27 -30.25 16.38 21.67
CA PHE A 27 -29.97 16.42 20.24
C PHE A 27 -31.22 16.02 19.43
N ASP A 28 -31.65 16.87 18.50
CA ASP A 28 -32.79 16.58 17.61
C ASP A 28 -32.35 15.65 16.46
N TRP A 29 -32.44 14.35 16.74
CA TRP A 29 -32.01 13.29 15.82
C TRP A 29 -32.81 13.26 14.51
N ASP A 30 -34.08 13.71 14.53
CA ASP A 30 -34.96 13.70 13.37
C ASP A 30 -34.49 14.71 12.31
N GLN A 31 -33.96 15.85 12.75
CA GLN A 31 -33.37 16.84 11.86
C GLN A 31 -32.12 16.29 11.13
N GLY A 32 -31.42 15.33 11.73
CA GLY A 32 -30.26 14.69 11.10
C GLY A 32 -30.60 13.83 9.89
N VAL A 33 -31.81 13.26 9.87
CA VAL A 33 -32.33 12.51 8.71
C VAL A 33 -32.57 13.45 7.53
N HIS A 34 -33.02 14.67 7.78
CA HIS A 34 -33.23 15.68 6.74
C HIS A 34 -31.91 16.19 6.14
N LEU A 35 -30.85 16.32 6.95
CA LEU A 35 -29.52 16.71 6.49
C LEU A 35 -28.81 15.57 5.76
N TRP A 36 -29.02 14.34 6.22
CA TRP A 36 -28.42 13.16 5.62
C TRP A 36 -29.29 11.92 5.82
N PRO A 37 -29.92 11.37 4.75
CA PRO A 37 -30.90 10.28 4.86
C PRO A 37 -30.38 9.02 5.57
N ASN A 38 -29.08 8.74 5.49
CA ASN A 38 -28.45 7.58 6.11
C ASN A 38 -27.92 7.86 7.54
N PHE A 39 -28.17 9.04 8.10
CA PHE A 39 -27.60 9.46 9.38
C PHE A 39 -27.86 8.47 10.52
N LEU A 40 -29.08 7.92 10.61
CA LEU A 40 -29.44 6.94 11.64
C LEU A 40 -28.77 5.57 11.43
N LEU A 41 -28.54 5.15 10.19
CA LEU A 41 -27.79 3.91 9.91
C LEU A 41 -26.34 4.04 10.37
N TYR A 42 -25.74 5.21 10.18
CA TYR A 42 -24.38 5.47 10.64
C TYR A 42 -24.29 5.67 12.16
N LYS A 43 -25.37 6.14 12.79
CA LYS A 43 -25.49 6.17 14.25
C LYS A 43 -25.41 4.76 14.85
N GLU A 44 -26.08 3.78 14.25
CA GLU A 44 -26.04 2.38 14.69
C GLU A 44 -24.63 1.77 14.58
N VAL A 45 -23.92 2.09 13.49
CA VAL A 45 -22.56 1.55 13.23
C VAL A 45 -21.48 2.23 14.08
N PHE A 46 -21.55 3.56 14.28
CA PHE A 46 -20.52 4.32 14.98
C PHE A 46 -20.84 4.61 16.45
N GLY A 47 -22.07 4.34 16.89
CA GLY A 47 -22.54 4.63 18.24
C GLY A 47 -22.79 6.11 18.51
N ASP A 48 -23.40 6.37 19.66
CA ASP A 48 -23.61 7.71 20.20
C ASP A 48 -22.35 8.20 20.92
N HIS A 49 -21.40 8.77 20.16
CA HIS A 49 -20.27 9.48 20.76
C HIS A 49 -20.75 10.85 21.27
N ASP A 50 -20.78 11.07 22.57
CA ASP A 50 -21.13 12.36 23.15
C ASP A 50 -20.15 13.44 22.67
N LEU A 51 -20.65 14.41 21.91
CA LEU A 51 -19.90 15.60 21.55
C LEU A 51 -20.22 16.65 22.62
N GLU A 52 -19.19 17.12 23.33
CA GLU A 52 -19.37 18.20 24.28
C GLU A 52 -19.93 19.43 23.55
N PRO A 53 -21.00 20.06 24.06
CA PRO A 53 -21.51 21.28 23.47
C PRO A 53 -20.41 22.35 23.49
N PRO A 54 -20.28 23.17 22.45
CA PRO A 54 -19.29 24.23 22.43
C PRO A 54 -19.51 25.13 23.66
N LYS A 55 -18.48 25.22 24.52
CA LYS A 55 -18.45 26.16 25.65
C LYS A 55 -18.66 27.55 25.08
N ASN A 56 -19.83 28.10 25.34
CA ASN A 56 -20.29 29.41 24.93
C ASN A 56 -19.33 30.53 25.38
N SER A 57 -18.42 30.94 24.50
CA SER A 57 -17.86 32.29 24.56
C SER A 57 -18.98 33.27 24.17
N SER A 58 -19.49 33.96 25.17
CA SER A 58 -20.55 34.95 25.03
C SER A 58 -20.16 36.07 24.06
N ALA A 59 -20.99 36.22 23.03
CA ALA A 59 -21.43 37.48 22.43
C ALA A 59 -20.41 38.64 22.34
N VAL A 60 -19.84 38.84 21.15
CA VAL A 60 -19.56 40.19 20.65
C VAL A 60 -19.96 40.27 19.17
N SER A 61 -20.88 41.17 18.88
CA SER A 61 -21.21 41.63 17.54
C SER A 61 -20.15 42.61 17.07
N SER A 62 -19.70 42.50 15.82
CA SER A 62 -19.68 43.58 14.83
C SER A 62 -18.73 43.23 13.70
N ASP A 63 -19.19 43.51 12.48
CA ASP A 63 -18.43 43.72 11.27
C ASP A 63 -17.04 44.34 11.52
N ASP A 64 -16.00 43.72 10.99
CA ASP A 64 -14.93 44.42 10.26
C ASP A 64 -14.08 43.36 9.53
N ASP A 65 -13.86 43.61 8.24
CA ASP A 65 -12.78 43.06 7.42
C ASP A 65 -11.45 43.17 8.20
N GLU A 66 -10.65 42.11 8.21
CA GLU A 66 -9.22 42.14 7.85
C GLU A 66 -8.71 40.69 7.73
N GLU A 67 -7.91 40.44 6.70
CA GLU A 67 -7.21 39.19 6.48
C GLU A 67 -6.15 38.99 7.59
N GLU A 68 -6.26 37.92 8.37
CA GLU A 68 -5.17 37.46 9.22
C GLU A 68 -4.93 35.94 9.04
N GLU A 69 -3.86 35.68 8.31
CA GLU A 69 -2.87 34.62 8.50
C GLU A 69 -2.84 34.08 9.96
N LEU A 70 -3.35 32.86 10.18
CA LEU A 70 -3.19 32.12 11.44
C LEU A 70 -3.04 30.63 11.11
N GLU A 71 -1.78 30.17 11.14
CA GLU A 71 -1.21 29.30 12.17
C GLU A 71 -1.73 27.85 12.09
N GLU A 72 -0.86 26.99 11.56
CA GLU A 72 -0.88 25.54 11.77
C GLU A 72 -1.02 25.25 13.27
N PRO A 73 -1.97 24.40 13.70
CA PRO A 73 -1.99 23.94 15.08
C PRO A 73 -0.82 22.97 15.29
N GLU A 74 0.12 23.37 16.15
CA GLU A 74 1.07 22.48 16.80
C GLU A 74 0.32 21.29 17.39
N LEU A 75 0.62 20.10 16.87
CA LEU A 75 0.23 18.84 17.47
C LEU A 75 0.97 18.68 18.81
N ALA A 76 0.31 19.08 19.89
CA ALA A 76 0.63 18.61 21.23
C ALA A 76 0.47 17.09 21.25
N ALA A 77 1.59 16.39 21.10
CA ALA A 77 1.70 14.98 21.42
C ALA A 77 1.59 14.84 22.95
N GLU A 78 0.37 14.63 23.44
CA GLU A 78 0.19 14.08 24.78
C GLU A 78 0.58 12.60 24.74
N ASP A 79 1.75 12.38 25.31
CA ASP A 79 2.36 11.13 25.71
C ASP A 79 1.48 10.49 26.80
N GLU A 80 0.60 9.57 26.41
CA GLU A 80 0.02 8.62 27.36
C GLU A 80 0.73 7.27 27.21
N GLU A 81 1.75 7.08 28.05
CA GLU A 81 2.23 5.78 28.48
C GLU A 81 1.05 4.96 29.01
N ARG A 82 0.63 3.96 28.24
CA ARG A 82 -0.17 2.85 28.77
C ARG A 82 0.69 1.59 28.77
N GLU A 83 1.27 1.35 29.95
CA GLU A 83 1.72 0.03 30.37
C GLU A 83 0.52 -0.92 30.32
N ASP A 84 0.50 -1.84 29.37
CA ASP A 84 -0.33 -3.05 29.49
C ASP A 84 0.58 -4.28 29.30
N GLU A 85 0.84 -4.84 30.45
CA GLU A 85 1.68 -5.97 30.81
C GLU A 85 0.94 -7.28 30.49
N GLU A 86 1.14 -7.90 29.31
CA GLU A 86 0.70 -9.29 29.09
C GLU A 86 1.72 -10.16 28.33
N ARG A 87 2.64 -10.71 29.13
CA ARG A 87 2.91 -12.15 29.27
C ARG A 87 3.02 -12.99 27.98
N ILE A 88 4.23 -12.99 27.40
CA ILE A 88 4.65 -14.05 26.47
C ILE A 88 5.02 -15.31 27.29
N PRO A 89 4.45 -16.50 27.02
CA PRO A 89 4.90 -17.74 27.65
C PRO A 89 6.30 -18.10 27.12
N SER A 90 7.27 -18.10 28.02
CA SER A 90 8.57 -18.73 27.84
C SER A 90 8.39 -20.23 27.68
N ALA A 91 8.34 -20.68 26.43
CA ALA A 91 8.61 -22.06 26.05
C ALA A 91 10.05 -22.14 25.54
N CYS A 92 11.01 -22.05 26.47
CA CYS A 92 12.31 -22.64 26.24
C CYS A 92 12.11 -24.16 26.26
N GLU A 93 11.97 -24.76 25.08
CA GLU A 93 12.17 -26.19 24.91
C GLU A 93 13.61 -26.51 25.32
N ARG A 94 13.68 -27.06 26.53
CA ARG A 94 14.86 -27.62 27.16
C ARG A 94 15.09 -28.97 26.51
N GLU A 95 15.86 -29.00 25.43
CA GLU A 95 16.43 -30.25 24.95
C GLU A 95 17.49 -30.72 25.95
N ASP A 96 17.21 -31.86 26.57
CA ASP A 96 18.05 -32.61 27.49
C ASP A 96 19.38 -33.02 26.82
N PHE A 97 20.42 -32.20 26.95
CA PHE A 97 21.80 -32.64 26.70
C PHE A 97 22.31 -33.44 27.91
N LYS A 98 21.91 -34.72 27.98
CA LYS A 98 22.57 -35.75 28.80
C LYS A 98 23.71 -36.36 27.99
N GLY A 99 24.93 -36.24 28.49
CA GLY A 99 26.09 -36.90 27.86
C GLY A 99 27.41 -36.52 28.51
N PHE A 100 27.51 -36.72 29.82
CA PHE A 100 28.76 -36.77 30.55
C PHE A 100 29.34 -38.19 30.42
N GLU A 101 30.46 -38.30 29.71
CA GLU A 101 31.50 -39.33 29.84
C GLU A 101 32.80 -38.55 29.52
N ASP A 102 33.49 -37.93 30.48
CA ASP A 102 34.44 -38.55 31.41
C ASP A 102 35.06 -39.85 30.91
N ALA A 103 36.00 -39.69 29.98
CA ALA A 103 37.11 -40.62 29.83
C ALA A 103 38.36 -39.77 29.59
N GLY A 104 39.06 -39.45 30.68
CA GLY A 104 40.46 -39.09 30.60
C GLY A 104 41.24 -40.28 30.09
N GLU A 105 42.05 -40.09 29.06
CA GLU A 105 43.24 -40.90 28.79
C GLU A 105 44.13 -40.18 27.76
N ASN A 106 45.34 -39.86 28.21
CA ASN A 106 46.61 -39.85 27.48
C ASN A 106 46.80 -38.94 26.24
N PRO A 107 47.69 -37.93 26.31
CA PRO A 107 48.62 -37.69 25.21
C PRO A 107 49.82 -38.61 25.39
N GLU A 108 49.83 -39.69 24.63
CA GLU A 108 51.04 -40.49 24.39
C GLU A 108 52.15 -39.55 23.92
N GLN A 109 53.21 -39.50 24.73
CA GLN A 109 54.55 -39.19 24.29
C GLN A 109 54.94 -40.27 23.27
N GLU A 110 54.68 -39.99 22.00
CA GLU A 110 55.44 -40.62 20.92
C GLU A 110 56.66 -39.75 20.65
N ASP A 111 57.73 -40.14 21.32
CA ASP A 111 59.10 -39.76 20.99
C ASP A 111 59.46 -40.42 19.65
N GLU A 112 58.90 -39.93 18.54
CA GLU A 112 59.32 -40.37 17.20
C GLU A 112 60.64 -39.67 16.84
N GLU A 113 61.70 -40.40 17.14
CA GLU A 113 63.09 -40.24 16.75
C GLU A 113 63.22 -40.18 15.20
N VAL A 114 62.91 -39.03 14.60
CA VAL A 114 63.29 -38.74 13.20
C VAL A 114 64.76 -38.32 13.18
N GLY A 115 65.62 -39.34 13.10
CA GLY A 115 67.03 -39.20 12.76
C GLY A 115 67.20 -38.60 11.36
N ILE A 116 67.43 -37.29 11.28
CA ILE A 116 68.13 -36.68 10.15
C ILE A 116 69.61 -36.62 10.53
N GLY A 117 70.30 -37.72 10.23
CA GLY A 117 71.74 -37.78 10.20
C GLY A 117 72.29 -36.89 9.08
N LEU A 118 72.64 -35.66 9.43
CA LEU A 118 73.69 -34.93 8.73
C LEU A 118 74.99 -35.15 9.50
N GLY A 119 75.60 -36.30 9.21
CA GLY A 119 76.97 -36.61 9.58
C GLY A 119 77.92 -35.62 8.93
N LEU A 120 78.27 -34.57 9.67
CA LEU A 120 79.53 -33.88 9.49
C LEU A 120 80.48 -34.40 10.55
N GLY A 121 81.29 -35.37 10.14
CA GLY A 121 82.35 -35.95 10.96
C GLY A 121 83.28 -34.86 11.45
N GLN A 122 83.22 -34.57 12.75
CA GLN A 122 84.19 -33.69 13.39
C GLN A 122 85.34 -34.54 13.90
N GLN A 123 86.35 -34.61 13.03
CA GLN A 123 87.63 -35.22 13.26
C GLN A 123 88.27 -34.62 14.52
N ARG A 124 88.60 -35.51 15.46
CA ARG A 124 89.35 -35.20 16.69
C ARG A 124 90.70 -34.57 16.34
N CYS A 125 90.82 -33.26 16.53
CA CYS A 125 92.12 -32.64 16.80
C CYS A 125 92.33 -32.63 18.32
N ARG A 126 92.92 -33.72 18.83
CA ARG A 126 93.57 -33.75 20.14
C ARG A 126 94.86 -32.94 20.05
N GLY A 127 94.91 -31.81 20.76
CA GLY A 127 96.12 -31.01 20.99
C GLY A 127 95.68 -29.60 21.39
N GLY A 128 96.18 -28.94 22.41
CA GLY A 128 97.17 -29.21 23.44
C GLY A 128 97.12 -28.05 24.44
N GLY A 129 97.64 -28.27 25.65
CA GLY A 129 98.05 -27.25 26.65
C GLY A 129 97.26 -25.95 26.77
N GLY A 130 96.33 -25.87 27.72
CA GLY A 130 95.66 -24.61 28.06
C GLY A 130 94.68 -24.69 29.23
N GLY A 131 94.95 -25.56 30.21
CA GLY A 131 94.09 -25.76 31.38
C GLY A 131 94.09 -24.53 32.28
N ARG A 132 93.14 -23.61 32.06
CA ARG A 132 92.48 -22.72 33.05
C ARG A 132 91.56 -21.65 32.41
N LEU A 133 91.67 -21.35 31.12
CA LEU A 133 90.82 -20.33 30.47
C LEU A 133 89.46 -20.85 29.93
N GLY A 134 89.34 -22.14 29.58
CA GLY A 134 88.10 -22.69 29.01
C GLY A 134 86.89 -22.73 29.96
N VAL A 135 87.13 -22.75 31.28
CA VAL A 135 86.05 -22.81 32.29
C VAL A 135 85.28 -21.50 32.39
N ILE A 136 85.94 -20.37 32.11
CA ILE A 136 85.30 -19.04 32.15
C ILE A 136 84.42 -18.85 30.90
N GLY A 137 84.87 -19.31 29.73
CA GLY A 137 84.09 -19.22 28.48
C GLY A 137 82.76 -19.97 28.55
N SER A 138 82.74 -21.19 29.10
CA SER A 138 81.51 -21.98 29.24
C SER A 138 80.46 -21.31 30.14
N ARG A 139 80.90 -20.64 31.22
CA ARG A 139 79.99 -19.89 32.11
C ARG A 139 79.36 -18.67 31.44
N VAL A 140 80.10 -17.96 30.60
CA VAL A 140 79.58 -16.79 29.86
C VAL A 140 78.55 -17.21 28.81
N VAL A 141 78.78 -18.31 28.10
CA VAL A 141 77.81 -18.86 27.14
C VAL A 141 76.53 -19.29 27.84
N GLY A 142 76.62 -19.98 28.97
CA GLY A 142 75.43 -20.36 29.76
C GLY A 142 74.62 -19.15 30.27
N LEU A 143 75.28 -18.05 30.65
CA LEU A 143 74.58 -16.82 31.03
C LEU A 143 73.90 -16.13 29.85
N ALA A 144 74.51 -16.14 28.67
CA ALA A 144 73.91 -15.61 27.45
C ALA A 144 72.67 -16.41 27.04
N GLU A 145 72.70 -17.74 27.17
CA GLU A 145 71.57 -18.62 26.91
C GLU A 145 70.42 -18.37 27.89
N ILE A 146 70.71 -18.25 29.20
CA ILE A 146 69.71 -17.90 30.22
C ILE A 146 69.10 -16.51 29.93
N SER A 147 69.91 -15.54 29.53
CA SER A 147 69.44 -14.20 29.15
C SER A 147 68.54 -14.24 27.91
N MET A 148 68.91 -15.00 26.88
CA MET A 148 68.13 -15.17 25.66
C MET A 148 66.79 -15.86 25.97
N ARG A 149 66.78 -16.92 26.77
CA ARG A 149 65.57 -17.64 27.16
C ARG A 149 64.62 -16.80 28.01
N ARG A 150 65.16 -15.90 28.83
CA ARG A 150 64.36 -14.94 29.62
C ARG A 150 63.73 -13.86 28.73
N GLU A 151 64.48 -13.37 27.76
CA GLU A 151 64.01 -12.38 26.79
C GLU A 151 62.99 -12.98 25.81
N GLU A 152 63.18 -14.22 25.36
CA GLU A 152 62.22 -14.97 24.56
C GLU A 152 60.91 -15.17 25.31
N ARG A 153 60.96 -15.59 26.58
CA ARG A 153 59.75 -15.69 27.42
C ARG A 153 59.04 -14.35 27.62
N ARG A 154 59.75 -13.22 27.55
CA ARG A 154 59.12 -11.89 27.56
C ARG A 154 58.43 -11.61 26.24
N ARG A 155 59.08 -11.91 25.11
CA ARG A 155 58.49 -11.77 23.76
C ARG A 155 57.29 -12.67 23.55
N GLU A 156 57.31 -13.91 24.04
CA GLU A 156 56.15 -14.81 23.96
C GLU A 156 54.93 -14.25 24.70
N ARG A 157 55.13 -13.64 25.87
CA ARG A 157 54.03 -13.01 26.62
C ARG A 157 53.46 -11.78 25.91
N GLU A 158 54.32 -11.00 25.27
CA GLU A 158 53.90 -9.84 24.47
C GLU A 158 53.17 -10.31 23.20
N ALA A 159 53.70 -11.29 22.47
CA ALA A 159 53.06 -11.91 21.31
C ALA A 159 51.73 -12.58 21.66
N ALA A 160 51.62 -13.25 22.81
CA ALA A 160 50.37 -13.85 23.27
C ALA A 160 49.27 -12.80 23.53
N ARG A 161 49.64 -11.65 24.13
CA ARG A 161 48.71 -10.54 24.35
C ARG A 161 48.27 -9.91 23.03
N GLU A 162 49.20 -9.70 22.11
CA GLU A 162 48.90 -9.18 20.77
C GLU A 162 48.00 -10.13 19.97
N ALA A 163 48.24 -11.44 20.06
CA ALA A 163 47.41 -12.46 19.42
C ALA A 163 45.98 -12.47 19.99
N GLU A 164 45.82 -12.38 21.31
CA GLU A 164 44.51 -12.29 21.97
C GLU A 164 43.77 -11.01 21.55
N ASP A 165 44.45 -9.87 21.52
CA ASP A 165 43.88 -8.61 21.07
C ASP A 165 43.47 -8.64 19.60
N TRP A 166 44.27 -9.30 18.76
CA TRP A 166 43.95 -9.51 17.35
C TRP A 166 42.72 -10.39 17.17
N GLU A 167 42.60 -11.46 17.95
CA GLU A 167 41.43 -12.33 17.94
C GLU A 167 40.18 -11.59 18.43
N ARG A 168 40.30 -10.79 19.50
CA ARG A 168 39.21 -9.94 20.01
C ARG A 168 38.74 -8.95 18.94
N ARG A 169 39.66 -8.29 18.22
CA ARG A 169 39.34 -7.41 17.09
C ARG A 169 38.64 -8.16 15.97
N ARG A 170 39.10 -9.36 15.62
CA ARG A 170 38.48 -10.22 14.61
C ARG A 170 37.06 -10.63 14.99
N ARG A 171 36.82 -11.02 16.25
CA ARG A 171 35.49 -11.35 16.77
C ARG A 171 34.56 -10.13 16.73
N ARG A 172 35.05 -8.95 17.11
CA ARG A 172 34.28 -7.69 17.00
C ARG A 172 33.90 -7.36 15.55
N ARG A 173 34.85 -7.54 14.62
CA ARG A 173 34.59 -7.34 13.19
C ARG A 173 33.51 -8.28 12.66
N ARG A 174 33.59 -9.58 12.97
CA ARG A 174 32.57 -10.58 12.57
C ARG A 174 31.18 -10.25 13.13
N ARG A 175 31.10 -9.78 14.38
CA ARG A 175 29.83 -9.34 14.98
C ARG A 175 29.23 -8.15 14.23
N ARG A 176 30.04 -7.16 13.86
CA ARG A 176 29.61 -6.00 13.07
C ARG A 176 29.14 -6.41 11.67
N GLU A 177 29.87 -7.30 11.01
CA GLU A 177 29.49 -7.81 9.67
C GLU A 177 28.18 -8.61 9.73
N MET A 178 27.98 -9.43 10.77
CA MET A 178 26.72 -10.16 10.97
C MET A 178 25.55 -9.20 11.28
N GLN A 179 25.80 -8.16 12.07
CA GLN A 179 24.79 -7.13 12.37
C GLN A 179 24.43 -6.35 11.11
N GLN A 180 25.41 -5.92 10.32
CA GLN A 180 25.17 -5.23 9.04
C GLN A 180 24.38 -6.09 8.05
N ARG A 181 24.65 -7.41 8.01
CA ARG A 181 23.85 -8.33 7.17
C ARG A 181 22.39 -8.39 7.64
N ARG A 182 22.15 -8.52 8.94
CA ARG A 182 20.79 -8.50 9.50
C ARG A 182 20.07 -7.19 9.23
N GLU A 183 20.76 -6.06 9.38
CA GLU A 183 20.22 -4.74 9.08
C GLU A 183 19.91 -4.57 7.59
N ALA A 184 20.79 -5.06 6.70
CA ALA A 184 20.56 -5.03 5.26
C ALA A 184 19.41 -5.94 4.83
N ASP A 185 19.31 -7.15 5.39
CA ASP A 185 18.22 -8.09 5.13
C ASP A 185 16.88 -7.52 5.63
N ALA A 186 16.85 -6.93 6.83
CA ALA A 186 15.66 -6.26 7.37
C ALA A 186 15.24 -5.04 6.54
N ALA A 187 16.20 -4.22 6.10
CA ALA A 187 15.91 -3.07 5.22
C ALA A 187 15.38 -3.52 3.84
N ALA A 188 15.86 -4.65 3.32
CA ALA A 188 15.38 -5.21 2.07
C ALA A 188 13.94 -5.73 2.19
N GLU A 189 13.59 -6.36 3.31
CA GLU A 189 12.22 -6.81 3.60
C GLU A 189 11.24 -5.62 3.70
N GLU A 190 11.63 -4.55 4.41
CA GLU A 190 10.84 -3.32 4.51
C GLU A 190 10.66 -2.62 3.15
N GLU A 191 11.70 -2.59 2.31
CA GLU A 191 11.57 -2.09 0.94
C GLU A 191 10.60 -2.95 0.12
N GLU A 192 10.65 -4.28 0.24
CA GLU A 192 9.73 -5.15 -0.47
C GLU A 192 8.28 -4.94 -0.01
N GLU A 193 8.05 -4.76 1.28
CA GLU A 193 6.74 -4.44 1.83
C GLU A 193 6.21 -3.12 1.27
N ARG A 194 7.01 -2.04 1.27
CA ARG A 194 6.64 -0.78 0.61
C ARG A 194 6.35 -0.96 -0.87
N ARG A 195 7.07 -1.84 -1.58
CA ARG A 195 6.79 -2.16 -3.00
C ARG A 195 5.47 -2.94 -3.14
N ARG A 196 5.18 -3.88 -2.24
CA ARG A 196 3.92 -4.63 -2.20
C ARG A 196 2.75 -3.69 -1.91
N GLU A 197 2.90 -2.76 -0.97
CA GLU A 197 1.89 -1.75 -0.64
C GLU A 197 1.62 -0.82 -1.83
N ARG A 198 2.66 -0.31 -2.50
CA ARG A 198 2.49 0.51 -3.71
C ARG A 198 1.76 -0.26 -4.83
N ARG A 199 2.10 -1.54 -5.04
CA ARG A 199 1.40 -2.40 -6.00
C ARG A 199 -0.04 -2.67 -5.59
N TRP A 200 -0.31 -2.82 -4.30
CA TRP A 200 -1.66 -3.00 -3.77
C TRP A 200 -2.50 -1.74 -3.95
N ARG A 201 -1.95 -0.55 -3.63
CA ARG A 201 -2.61 0.74 -3.84
C ARG A 201 -3.00 0.96 -5.30
N ARG A 202 -2.07 0.70 -6.24
CA ARG A 202 -2.38 0.78 -7.68
C ARG A 202 -3.49 -0.16 -8.10
N ARG A 203 -3.47 -1.43 -7.66
CA ARG A 203 -4.54 -2.39 -7.98
C ARG A 203 -5.89 -1.99 -7.39
N MET A 204 -5.90 -1.39 -6.21
CA MET A 204 -7.13 -0.87 -5.59
C MET A 204 -7.65 0.38 -6.32
N GLU A 205 -6.75 1.22 -6.82
CA GLU A 205 -7.10 2.39 -7.64
C GLU A 205 -7.65 1.96 -8.99
N GLU A 206 -6.99 1.05 -9.70
CA GLU A 206 -7.48 0.46 -10.95
C GLU A 206 -8.87 -0.17 -10.78
N ARG A 207 -9.09 -0.94 -9.71
CA ARG A 207 -10.42 -1.50 -9.36
C ARG A 207 -11.48 -0.41 -9.21
N ARG A 208 -11.13 0.69 -8.54
CA ARG A 208 -12.05 1.81 -8.32
C ARG A 208 -12.36 2.53 -9.63
N GLU A 209 -11.36 2.71 -10.49
CA GLU A 209 -11.54 3.30 -11.82
C GLU A 209 -12.40 2.41 -12.72
N GLU A 210 -12.23 1.09 -12.69
CA GLU A 210 -13.07 0.13 -13.40
C GLU A 210 -14.54 0.23 -12.95
N GLU A 211 -14.79 0.23 -11.64
CA GLU A 211 -16.14 0.39 -11.07
C GLU A 211 -16.76 1.75 -11.45
N GLU A 212 -15.96 2.82 -11.48
CA GLU A 212 -16.41 4.14 -11.90
C GLU A 212 -16.76 4.18 -13.40
N MET A 213 -15.95 3.55 -14.24
CA MET A 213 -16.21 3.43 -15.68
C MET A 213 -17.49 2.62 -15.94
N GLU A 214 -17.68 1.48 -15.27
CA GLU A 214 -18.93 0.72 -15.37
C GLU A 214 -20.14 1.54 -14.93
N TRP A 215 -20.01 2.30 -13.84
CA TRP A 215 -21.09 3.17 -13.38
C TRP A 215 -21.42 4.27 -14.39
N ARG A 216 -20.39 4.89 -14.99
CA ARG A 216 -20.57 5.87 -16.06
C ARG A 216 -21.22 5.26 -17.30
N GLU A 217 -20.81 4.07 -17.70
CA GLU A 217 -21.42 3.35 -18.84
C GLU A 217 -22.89 3.02 -18.58
N ARG A 218 -23.23 2.53 -17.38
CA ARG A 218 -24.63 2.27 -17.00
C ARG A 218 -25.46 3.56 -17.02
N LEU A 219 -24.92 4.66 -16.51
CA LEU A 219 -25.59 5.95 -16.49
C LEU A 219 -25.84 6.49 -17.91
N LEU A 220 -24.82 6.42 -18.78
CA LEU A 220 -24.95 6.79 -20.18
C LEU A 220 -25.95 5.91 -20.93
N GLY A 221 -25.96 4.60 -20.65
CA GLY A 221 -26.95 3.67 -21.20
C GLY A 221 -28.38 4.06 -20.83
N MET A 222 -28.64 4.33 -19.55
CA MET A 222 -29.96 4.79 -19.08
C MET A 222 -30.35 6.15 -19.69
N GLN A 223 -29.40 7.08 -19.86
CA GLN A 223 -29.66 8.36 -20.52
C GLN A 223 -30.07 8.16 -21.98
N MET A 224 -29.36 7.32 -22.73
CA MET A 224 -29.67 7.05 -24.13
C MET A 224 -31.03 6.37 -24.28
N GLU A 225 -31.40 5.46 -23.37
CA GLU A 225 -32.74 4.86 -23.32
C GLU A 225 -33.83 5.89 -23.03
N HIS A 226 -33.61 6.80 -22.07
CA HIS A 226 -34.53 7.88 -21.77
C HIS A 226 -34.71 8.83 -22.97
N GLU A 227 -33.62 9.24 -23.61
CA GLU A 227 -33.66 10.07 -24.83
C GLU A 227 -34.42 9.38 -25.96
N LYS A 228 -34.20 8.07 -26.15
CA LYS A 228 -34.95 7.27 -27.12
C LYS A 228 -36.45 7.25 -26.82
N GLN A 229 -36.84 7.04 -25.56
CA GLN A 229 -38.26 7.04 -25.15
C GLN A 229 -38.90 8.41 -25.39
N VAL A 230 -38.19 9.50 -25.10
CA VAL A 230 -38.65 10.88 -25.35
C VAL A 230 -38.83 11.12 -26.84
N MET A 231 -37.87 10.70 -27.67
CA MET A 231 -37.96 10.85 -29.13
C MET A 231 -39.11 10.05 -29.73
N GLN A 232 -39.33 8.82 -29.23
CA GLN A 232 -40.47 8.00 -29.64
C GLN A 232 -41.80 8.64 -29.24
N MET A 233 -41.93 9.10 -28.00
CA MET A 233 -43.12 9.82 -27.53
C MET A 233 -43.39 11.08 -28.36
N HIS A 234 -42.34 11.82 -28.73
CA HIS A 234 -42.48 13.00 -29.59
C HIS A 234 -42.98 12.64 -31.00
N ALA A 235 -42.46 11.56 -31.60
CA ALA A 235 -42.93 11.07 -32.89
C ALA A 235 -44.40 10.62 -32.84
N ASP A 236 -44.79 9.88 -31.80
CA ASP A 236 -46.17 9.41 -31.60
C ASP A 236 -47.14 10.59 -31.42
N ALA A 237 -46.74 11.62 -30.67
CA ALA A 237 -47.53 12.84 -30.49
C ALA A 237 -47.74 13.60 -31.80
N CYS A 238 -46.69 13.76 -32.62
CA CYS A 238 -46.78 14.37 -33.95
C CYS A 238 -47.68 13.56 -34.90
N GLN A 239 -47.59 12.23 -34.88
CA GLN A 239 -48.47 11.36 -35.66
C GLN A 239 -49.94 11.51 -35.22
N ALA A 240 -50.22 11.55 -33.91
CA ALA A 240 -51.55 11.76 -33.38
C ALA A 240 -52.12 13.14 -33.79
N GLN A 241 -51.30 14.19 -33.77
CA GLN A 241 -51.68 15.52 -34.26
C GLN A 241 -52.02 15.49 -35.76
N MET A 242 -51.20 14.86 -36.60
CA MET A 242 -51.47 14.72 -38.03
C MET A 242 -52.76 13.93 -38.31
N GLN A 243 -53.03 12.88 -37.53
CA GLN A 243 -54.28 12.13 -37.62
C GLN A 243 -55.50 13.00 -37.28
N MET A 244 -55.43 13.78 -36.19
CA MET A 244 -56.50 14.72 -35.82
C MET A 244 -56.73 15.80 -36.89
N ILE A 245 -55.65 16.40 -37.41
CA ILE A 245 -55.73 17.38 -38.51
C ILE A 245 -56.37 16.74 -39.75
N GLY A 246 -55.99 15.51 -40.10
CA GLY A 246 -56.57 14.77 -41.21
C GLY A 246 -58.08 14.52 -41.03
N ILE A 247 -58.54 14.18 -39.82
CA ILE A 247 -59.96 14.01 -39.51
C ILE A 247 -60.70 15.35 -39.63
N LEU A 248 -60.14 16.44 -39.07
CA LEU A 248 -60.74 17.78 -39.15
C LEU A 248 -60.89 18.25 -40.60
N ILE A 249 -59.88 18.05 -41.45
CA ILE A 249 -59.94 18.38 -42.88
C ILE A 249 -61.08 17.61 -43.56
N ARG A 250 -61.19 16.29 -43.32
CA ARG A 250 -62.29 15.48 -43.89
C ARG A 250 -63.67 15.99 -43.44
N LEU A 251 -63.83 16.34 -42.17
CA LEU A 251 -65.09 16.88 -41.65
C LEU A 251 -65.43 18.23 -42.28
N VAL A 252 -64.46 19.14 -42.40
CA VAL A 252 -64.65 20.46 -43.05
C VAL A 252 -65.00 20.30 -44.52
N CYS A 253 -64.31 19.41 -45.25
CA CYS A 253 -64.62 19.12 -46.65
C CYS A 253 -66.02 18.49 -46.83
N GLN A 254 -66.45 17.59 -45.93
CA GLN A 254 -67.81 17.04 -45.95
C GLN A 254 -68.86 18.12 -45.66
N PHE A 255 -68.61 18.98 -44.67
CA PHE A 255 -69.52 20.05 -44.27
C PHE A 255 -69.69 21.12 -45.37
N LEU A 256 -68.59 21.52 -46.01
CA LEU A 256 -68.60 22.52 -47.10
C LEU A 256 -69.02 21.91 -48.45
N GLY A 257 -68.65 20.66 -48.72
CA GLY A 257 -68.97 19.95 -49.97
C GLY A 257 -70.44 19.50 -50.07
N ALA A 258 -71.11 19.24 -48.95
CA ALA A 258 -72.53 18.87 -48.94
C ALA A 258 -73.48 20.02 -49.32
N GLY A 259 -73.01 21.27 -49.35
CA GLY A 259 -73.80 22.45 -49.73
C GLY A 259 -73.86 22.74 -51.24
N ALA A 260 -73.00 22.12 -52.05
CA ALA A 260 -72.86 22.41 -53.47
C ALA A 260 -73.35 21.23 -54.33
N GLY A 261 -74.67 21.04 -54.39
CA GLY A 261 -75.40 20.44 -55.52
C GLY A 261 -75.08 18.99 -55.90
N GLY A 262 -76.04 18.10 -55.67
CA GLY A 262 -75.92 16.67 -55.96
C GLY A 262 -75.53 16.34 -57.41
N SER A 263 -74.61 15.39 -57.55
CA SER A 263 -74.54 14.49 -58.70
C SER A 263 -73.71 13.29 -58.32
N ASP A 264 -74.39 12.15 -58.31
CA ASP A 264 -73.89 10.80 -58.53
C ASP A 264 -72.57 10.75 -59.33
N GLY A 265 -71.58 10.02 -58.83
CA GLY A 265 -70.26 9.94 -59.46
C GLY A 265 -69.17 9.46 -58.51
N GLY A 266 -69.08 8.14 -58.35
CA GLY A 266 -67.96 7.52 -57.67
C GLY A 266 -66.61 7.87 -58.33
N LEU A 267 -65.54 7.77 -57.56
CA LEU A 267 -64.22 7.24 -57.94
C LEU A 267 -63.20 7.59 -56.85
N GLY A 268 -62.32 6.62 -56.56
CA GLY A 268 -61.02 6.91 -55.97
C GLY A 268 -60.83 6.48 -54.52
N GLY A 269 -60.91 5.18 -54.26
CA GLY A 269 -60.12 4.60 -53.17
C GLY A 269 -58.65 4.88 -53.44
N MET A 270 -58.06 5.86 -52.75
CA MET A 270 -56.63 6.15 -52.82
C MET A 270 -55.89 5.10 -51.98
N PRO A 271 -54.95 4.33 -52.56
CA PRO A 271 -54.04 3.50 -51.76
C PRO A 271 -53.11 4.43 -50.98
N HIS A 272 -52.64 3.96 -49.83
CA HIS A 272 -51.94 4.74 -48.80
C HIS A 272 -50.42 4.44 -48.82
N PRO A 273 -49.64 4.72 -49.89
CA PRO A 273 -48.26 4.23 -50.02
C PRO A 273 -47.26 4.91 -49.06
N VAL A 274 -47.60 6.09 -48.53
CA VAL A 274 -46.65 6.88 -47.69
C VAL A 274 -46.38 6.22 -46.33
N MET A 275 -47.33 5.45 -45.78
CA MET A 275 -47.13 4.81 -44.48
C MET A 275 -46.23 3.56 -44.57
N GLN A 276 -46.22 2.87 -45.72
CA GLN A 276 -45.38 1.69 -45.92
C GLN A 276 -43.89 2.03 -46.09
N GLN A 277 -43.57 3.20 -46.64
CA GLN A 277 -42.19 3.62 -46.85
C GLN A 277 -41.47 3.98 -45.54
N GLN A 278 -42.20 4.53 -44.56
CA GLN A 278 -41.61 4.91 -43.26
C GLN A 278 -41.35 3.70 -42.35
N GLN A 279 -42.15 2.63 -42.47
CA GLN A 279 -41.94 1.38 -41.74
C GLN A 279 -40.73 0.58 -42.26
N GLN A 280 -40.39 0.74 -43.55
CA GLN A 280 -39.22 0.09 -44.15
C GLN A 280 -37.91 0.82 -43.80
N GLN A 281 -37.95 2.12 -43.50
CA GLN A 281 -36.76 2.91 -43.17
C GLN A 281 -36.30 2.73 -41.70
N GLN A 282 -37.21 2.41 -40.76
CA GLN A 282 -36.82 2.07 -39.38
C GLN A 282 -36.18 0.68 -39.21
N GLN A 283 -36.31 -0.21 -40.20
CA GLN A 283 -35.69 -1.54 -40.16
C GLN A 283 -34.28 -1.59 -40.79
N GLN A 284 -33.78 -0.48 -41.32
CA GLN A 284 -32.44 -0.41 -41.93
C GLN A 284 -31.53 0.58 -41.17
N SER A 285 -30.84 0.02 -40.16
CA SER A 285 -29.53 0.43 -39.60
C SER A 285 -29.45 1.52 -38.52
N PRO A 286 -28.45 1.44 -37.58
CA PRO A 286 -27.10 0.89 -37.79
C PRO A 286 -26.55 -0.10 -36.72
N GLU A 287 -26.34 -1.35 -37.14
CA GLU A 287 -25.39 -2.32 -36.56
C GLU A 287 -24.34 -2.69 -37.64
N SER A 288 -23.63 -1.71 -38.23
CA SER A 288 -22.66 -2.03 -39.29
C SER A 288 -21.64 -0.90 -39.58
N LEU A 289 -20.98 -0.37 -38.56
CA LEU A 289 -19.86 0.54 -38.76
C LEU A 289 -18.79 0.39 -37.67
N VAL A 290 -18.34 -0.85 -37.46
CA VAL A 290 -17.00 -1.12 -36.91
C VAL A 290 -16.10 -1.44 -38.10
N GLY A 291 -15.39 -0.42 -38.56
CA GLY A 291 -14.27 -0.57 -39.48
C GLY A 291 -13.06 -1.07 -38.69
N ASP A 292 -12.82 -2.38 -38.73
CA ASP A 292 -11.50 -2.94 -38.40
C ASP A 292 -10.59 -2.76 -39.62
N ASN A 293 -9.84 -1.67 -39.59
CA ASN A 293 -8.72 -1.40 -40.48
C ASN A 293 -7.44 -1.43 -39.63
N GLY A 294 -6.94 -2.63 -39.32
CA GLY A 294 -5.73 -2.84 -38.53
C GLY A 294 -4.83 -3.95 -39.07
N LYS A 295 -4.42 -3.89 -40.35
CA LYS A 295 -3.42 -4.80 -40.91
C LYS A 295 -2.30 -4.02 -41.61
N ASN A 296 -1.25 -3.71 -40.85
CA ASN A 296 0.16 -3.56 -41.23
C ASN A 296 0.92 -3.85 -39.91
N GLY A 297 1.76 -4.87 -39.76
CA GLY A 297 2.71 -5.39 -40.72
C GLY A 297 4.13 -4.90 -40.44
N ASP A 298 4.51 -4.59 -39.19
CA ASP A 298 5.90 -4.28 -38.84
C ASP A 298 6.67 -5.55 -38.45
N HIS A 299 7.28 -6.15 -39.48
CA HIS A 299 8.52 -6.86 -39.34
C HIS A 299 9.65 -5.85 -39.22
N SER A 300 10.36 -5.80 -38.07
CA SER A 300 11.84 -5.75 -38.01
C SER A 300 12.29 -5.39 -36.58
N SER A 301 12.50 -6.41 -35.74
CA SER A 301 13.42 -6.30 -34.61
C SER A 301 14.66 -7.12 -34.92
N GLY A 302 15.52 -6.54 -35.77
CA GLY A 302 16.87 -7.01 -36.01
C GLY A 302 17.86 -5.87 -35.76
N HIS A 303 18.78 -6.12 -34.83
CA HIS A 303 20.19 -5.70 -34.92
C HIS A 303 20.56 -4.23 -34.58
N TYR A 304 21.13 -3.99 -33.39
CA TYR A 304 22.54 -3.59 -33.13
C TYR A 304 22.72 -2.96 -31.73
N LEU A 305 23.86 -3.33 -31.12
CA LEU A 305 24.53 -2.85 -29.88
C LEU A 305 24.03 -3.42 -28.55
#